data_AF-A0A3A8HWZ0-F1
#
_entry.id   AF-A0A3A8HWZ0-F1
#
_cell.length_a   1.000
_cell.length_b   1.000
_cell.length_c   1.000
_cell.angle_alpha   90.00
_cell.angle_beta   90.00
_cell.angle_gamma   90.00
#
_symmetry.space_group_name_H-M   'P 1'
#
loop_
_entity.id
_entity.type
_entity.pdbx_description
1 polymer ?
#
loop_
_entity_poly.entity_id
_entity_poly.type
_entity_poly.pdbx_seq_one_letter_code
_entity_poly.pdbx_strand_id
1 'polypeptide(L)'
;MKQTLIQHGAMSGDMFQIAVALMLDLELRLILVGCGGTGQDKSDSLYRFYVQDSGISATRIHRITVASESQMEARTKEILKNMHEDIFHQETTSVGQATNVVAASFRAEDATPLIRQTWLRNAQLEEGTFARMVRDWKVPLLAPLVVLWSRQSGALGGLHPEHDTSYRGLELLVERFTGEGYCCLIVGDDPNGKIAGPLGTERYRKACRLGEFWTRAGLVGKPRVYQFAFFEMLRQIVPTLTHVGMRSGNLEAYAYMGHRVLFLEERGRTDSVRMDKLIHADIRLRYASVKLEHLPTRTGRFLMEESLRGSVIGAAKGMRNQHKSAAKQNNAGAKLREQLGKEGLARLAALEDLEKAKLTAFQMDLKRFQMMKTAAPTVKDSVEKQPKGFLKPDLDAIFNTVSAFPKRQHLRGEAQAVPLNIPSLRNISFADRDRIGLARLAALQTGARVAILEPEDGDRVIGYGTITSEDGVLMTVTFNEIIDASAFFFQRGVESMNFDKGSRYIRPR
;
A
#
# COMPACT_ATOMS: atom_id res chain seq x y z
N MET A 1 -23.35 21.08 -5.94
CA MET A 1 -22.96 21.71 -4.66
C MET A 1 -21.46 21.55 -4.51
N LYS A 2 -20.76 22.59 -4.05
CA LYS A 2 -19.33 22.47 -3.72
C LYS A 2 -19.22 21.62 -2.44
N GLN A 3 -18.23 20.75 -2.34
CA GLN A 3 -18.02 19.93 -1.15
C GLN A 3 -16.78 20.43 -0.40
N THR A 4 -16.83 20.38 0.92
CA THR A 4 -15.68 20.71 1.79
C THR A 4 -15.37 19.55 2.72
N LEU A 5 -14.12 19.09 2.66
CA LEU A 5 -13.53 18.14 3.60
C LEU A 5 -12.98 18.88 4.82
N ILE A 6 -12.96 18.20 5.96
CA ILE A 6 -12.28 18.66 7.18
C ILE A 6 -11.28 17.61 7.60
N GLN A 7 -10.05 18.02 7.88
CA GLN A 7 -9.00 17.16 8.40
C GLN A 7 -8.33 17.82 9.61
N HIS A 8 -8.13 17.05 10.67
CA HIS A 8 -7.31 17.45 11.81
C HIS A 8 -5.83 17.19 11.54
N GLY A 9 -4.96 18.05 12.07
CA GLY A 9 -3.51 17.90 11.95
C GLY A 9 -2.95 16.58 12.48
N ALA A 10 -3.63 15.94 13.44
CA ALA A 10 -3.27 14.61 13.94
C ALA A 10 -3.63 13.46 12.98
N MET A 11 -4.53 13.68 12.02
CA MET A 11 -5.04 12.66 11.08
C MET A 11 -4.19 12.55 9.82
N SER A 12 -2.86 12.44 9.98
CA SER A 12 -1.94 12.37 8.84
C SER A 12 -2.04 11.09 8.02
N GLY A 13 -2.65 10.03 8.57
CA GLY A 13 -2.82 8.75 7.88
C GLY A 13 -3.67 8.81 6.60
N ASP A 14 -4.60 9.76 6.52
CA ASP A 14 -5.53 9.90 5.38
C ASP A 14 -5.04 10.91 4.31
N MET A 15 -3.83 11.45 4.47
CA MET A 15 -3.36 12.54 3.62
C MET A 15 -3.29 12.18 2.15
N PHE A 16 -2.95 10.94 1.81
CA PHE A 16 -2.84 10.52 0.41
C PHE A 16 -4.21 10.41 -0.26
N GLN A 17 -5.20 9.87 0.46
CA GLN A 17 -6.56 9.79 -0.06
C GLN A 17 -7.17 11.18 -0.23
N ILE A 18 -6.98 12.08 0.73
CA ILE A 18 -7.44 13.47 0.63
C ILE A 18 -6.76 14.19 -0.54
N ALA A 19 -5.43 14.04 -0.69
CA ALA A 19 -4.71 14.64 -1.81
C ALA A 19 -5.26 14.14 -3.16
N VAL A 20 -5.47 12.83 -3.30
CA VAL A 20 -6.04 12.25 -4.53
C VAL A 20 -7.46 12.75 -4.77
N ALA A 21 -8.32 12.80 -3.75
CA ALA A 21 -9.67 13.36 -3.90
C ALA A 21 -9.63 14.82 -4.39
N LEU A 22 -8.72 15.64 -3.85
CA LEU A 22 -8.53 17.04 -4.27
C LEU A 22 -7.94 17.16 -5.69
N MET A 23 -7.12 16.21 -6.14
CA MET A 23 -6.64 16.17 -7.53
C MET A 23 -7.76 15.84 -8.52
N LEU A 24 -8.69 14.96 -8.13
CA LEU A 24 -9.73 14.42 -9.00
C LEU A 24 -10.98 15.30 -9.06
N ASP A 25 -11.31 15.99 -7.96
CA ASP A 25 -12.39 16.98 -7.93
C ASP A 25 -11.77 18.36 -7.71
N LEU A 26 -11.77 19.21 -8.75
CA LEU A 26 -11.19 20.55 -8.70
C LEU A 26 -12.00 21.55 -7.85
N GLU A 27 -13.27 21.26 -7.58
CA GLU A 27 -14.16 22.09 -6.76
C GLU A 27 -14.12 21.71 -5.27
N LEU A 28 -13.63 20.50 -4.95
CA LEU A 28 -13.45 20.04 -3.58
C LEU A 28 -12.50 20.95 -2.81
N ARG A 29 -12.84 21.30 -1.58
CA ARG A 29 -12.00 22.11 -0.70
C ARG A 29 -11.63 21.35 0.56
N LEU A 30 -10.56 21.80 1.22
CA LEU A 30 -10.11 21.23 2.49
C LEU A 30 -10.01 22.33 3.54
N ILE A 31 -10.62 22.10 4.70
CA ILE A 31 -10.32 22.81 5.93
C ILE A 31 -9.35 21.95 6.74
N LEU A 32 -8.14 22.47 6.96
CA LEU A 32 -7.09 21.81 7.73
C LEU A 32 -6.97 22.46 9.10
N VAL A 33 -7.41 21.74 10.13
CA VAL A 33 -7.47 22.22 11.52
C VAL A 33 -6.24 21.75 12.29
N GLY A 34 -5.34 22.67 12.63
CA GLY A 34 -4.18 22.44 13.49
C GLY A 34 -4.42 22.89 14.92
N CYS A 35 -3.62 22.37 15.85
CA CYS A 35 -3.56 22.76 17.24
C CYS A 35 -2.09 23.00 17.57
N GLY A 36 -1.66 24.26 17.54
CA GLY A 36 -0.26 24.64 17.75
C GLY A 36 0.27 24.11 19.08
N GLY A 37 1.55 23.72 19.12
CA GLY A 37 2.24 23.36 20.36
C GLY A 37 2.14 21.90 20.82
N THR A 38 1.42 21.02 20.11
CA THR A 38 1.49 19.57 20.35
C THR A 38 2.41 18.90 19.34
N GLY A 39 3.24 17.94 19.78
CA GLY A 39 4.09 17.15 18.87
C GLY A 39 3.29 16.29 17.86
N GLN A 40 1.98 16.16 18.08
CA GLN A 40 1.05 15.38 17.26
C GLN A 40 0.42 16.18 16.12
N ASP A 41 0.38 17.52 16.21
CA ASP A 41 -0.12 18.35 15.10
C ASP A 41 0.83 18.30 13.91
N LYS A 42 0.37 17.74 12.79
CA LYS A 42 1.08 17.71 11.51
C LYS A 42 0.48 18.65 10.47
N SER A 43 -0.35 19.61 10.85
CA SER A 43 -1.05 20.53 9.92
C SER A 43 -0.08 21.29 9.00
N ASP A 44 1.08 21.76 9.47
CA ASP A 44 2.09 22.37 8.60
C ASP A 44 2.64 21.40 7.55
N SER A 45 2.97 20.18 7.97
CA SER A 45 3.49 19.13 7.10
C SER A 45 2.44 18.68 6.07
N LEU A 46 1.18 18.56 6.49
CA LEU A 46 0.05 18.23 5.64
C LEU A 46 -0.21 19.33 4.61
N TYR A 47 -0.25 20.59 5.04
CA TYR A 47 -0.40 21.72 4.12
C TYR A 47 0.70 21.75 3.07
N ARG A 48 1.97 21.56 3.50
CA ARG A 48 3.11 21.47 2.58
C ARG A 48 2.91 20.34 1.58
N PHE A 49 2.52 19.16 2.04
CA PHE A 49 2.28 18.01 1.17
C PHE A 49 1.18 18.28 0.14
N TYR A 50 0.08 18.93 0.53
CA TYR A 50 -1.01 19.25 -0.40
C TYR A 50 -0.60 20.29 -1.43
N VAL A 51 -0.05 21.41 -0.98
CA VAL A 51 0.19 22.57 -1.85
C VAL A 51 1.47 22.39 -2.67
N GLN A 52 2.58 22.02 -2.01
CA GLN A 52 3.89 21.96 -2.65
C GLN A 52 4.11 20.60 -3.32
N ASP A 53 3.90 19.51 -2.59
CA ASP A 53 4.26 18.18 -3.10
C ASP A 53 3.20 17.62 -4.06
N SER A 54 1.93 17.93 -3.82
CA SER A 54 0.79 17.44 -4.62
C SER A 54 0.25 18.47 -5.61
N GLY A 55 0.80 19.70 -5.64
CA GLY A 55 0.41 20.74 -6.60
C GLY A 55 -1.03 21.24 -6.47
N ILE A 56 -1.68 21.02 -5.32
CA ILE A 56 -3.05 21.48 -5.09
C ILE A 56 -3.02 22.99 -4.82
N SER A 57 -3.92 23.75 -5.45
CA SER A 57 -3.99 25.20 -5.25
C SER A 57 -4.14 25.55 -3.76
N ALA A 58 -3.28 26.45 -3.28
CA ALA A 58 -3.34 26.98 -1.90
C ALA A 58 -4.71 27.59 -1.58
N THR A 59 -5.40 28.15 -2.58
CA THR A 59 -6.75 28.74 -2.41
C THR A 59 -7.83 27.71 -2.10
N ARG A 60 -7.56 26.41 -2.27
CA ARG A 60 -8.46 25.31 -1.94
C ARG A 60 -8.22 24.71 -0.56
N ILE A 61 -7.14 25.11 0.12
CA ILE A 61 -6.75 24.58 1.43
C ILE A 61 -6.83 25.70 2.48
N HIS A 62 -7.89 25.70 3.26
CA HIS A 62 -8.13 26.66 4.34
C HIS A 62 -7.51 26.14 5.64
N ARG A 63 -6.42 26.75 6.10
CA ARG A 63 -5.78 26.39 7.37
C ARG A 63 -6.41 27.15 8.52
N ILE A 64 -6.66 26.44 9.62
CA ILE A 64 -7.16 27.04 10.86
C ILE A 64 -6.37 26.48 12.03
N THR A 65 -5.88 27.38 12.89
CA THR A 65 -5.19 26.99 14.12
C THR A 65 -6.11 27.25 15.31
N VAL A 66 -6.27 26.26 16.17
CA VAL A 66 -6.96 26.39 17.45
C VAL A 66 -5.97 26.39 18.61
N ALA A 67 -6.36 26.96 19.75
CA ALA A 67 -5.46 27.09 20.90
C ALA A 67 -5.30 25.77 21.67
N SER A 68 -6.29 24.87 21.63
CA SER A 68 -6.23 23.57 22.29
C SER A 68 -7.04 22.50 21.57
N GLU A 69 -6.71 21.23 21.79
CA GLU A 69 -7.45 20.10 21.20
C GLU A 69 -8.91 20.07 21.66
N SER A 70 -9.17 20.42 22.92
CA SER A 70 -10.53 20.52 23.47
C SER A 70 -11.41 21.54 22.75
N GLN A 71 -10.81 22.54 22.08
CA GLN A 71 -11.51 23.54 21.28
C GLN A 71 -11.70 23.10 19.83
N MET A 72 -11.03 22.03 19.35
CA MET A 72 -11.12 21.63 17.94
C MET A 72 -12.54 21.34 17.50
N GLU A 73 -13.32 20.58 18.28
CA GLU A 73 -14.68 20.21 17.89
C GLU A 73 -15.61 21.43 17.86
N ALA A 74 -15.59 22.24 18.93
CA ALA A 74 -16.41 23.43 19.04
C ALA A 74 -16.07 24.44 17.94
N ARG A 75 -14.78 24.69 17.71
CA ARG A 75 -14.33 25.62 16.68
C ARG A 75 -14.64 25.10 15.28
N THR A 76 -14.46 23.80 15.03
CA THR A 76 -14.86 23.17 13.76
C THR A 76 -16.34 23.40 13.52
N LYS A 77 -17.22 23.10 14.49
CA LYS A 77 -18.66 23.36 14.36
C LYS A 77 -18.98 24.82 14.09
N GLU A 78 -18.31 25.75 14.76
CA GLU A 78 -18.49 27.19 14.55
C GLU A 78 -18.05 27.62 13.13
N ILE A 79 -16.90 27.15 12.65
CA ILE A 79 -16.42 27.41 11.28
C ILE A 79 -17.44 26.89 10.27
N LEU A 80 -17.94 25.67 10.46
CA LEU A 80 -18.92 25.10 9.55
C LEU A 80 -20.22 25.91 9.55
N LYS A 81 -20.66 26.36 10.73
CA LYS A 81 -21.84 27.22 10.87
C LYS A 81 -21.65 28.54 10.12
N ASN A 82 -20.53 29.24 10.34
CA ASN A 82 -20.25 30.52 9.70
C ASN A 82 -20.03 30.38 8.18
N MET A 83 -19.40 29.28 7.72
CA MET A 83 -19.24 29.02 6.29
C MET A 83 -20.58 28.72 5.60
N HIS A 84 -21.51 28.07 6.30
CA HIS A 84 -22.86 27.81 5.83
C HIS A 84 -23.70 29.10 5.76
N GLU A 85 -23.42 30.07 6.64
CA GLU A 85 -24.11 31.37 6.67
C GLU A 85 -23.54 32.37 5.64
N ASP A 86 -22.22 32.46 5.47
CA ASP A 86 -21.60 33.57 4.72
C ASP A 86 -21.14 33.25 3.29
N ILE A 87 -20.76 32.00 2.97
CA ILE A 87 -19.95 31.77 1.75
C ILE A 87 -20.44 30.58 0.92
N PHE A 88 -21.11 29.59 1.51
CA PHE A 88 -21.20 28.27 0.89
C PHE A 88 -22.40 27.45 1.39
N HIS A 89 -23.47 27.36 0.58
CA HIS A 89 -24.48 26.28 0.69
C HIS A 89 -23.84 24.91 0.37
N GLN A 90 -22.93 24.44 1.21
CA GLN A 90 -22.12 23.25 1.00
C GLN A 90 -22.35 22.23 2.11
N GLU A 91 -22.50 20.96 1.72
CA GLU A 91 -22.46 19.85 2.67
C GLU A 91 -21.01 19.63 3.14
N THR A 92 -20.81 19.70 4.44
CA THR A 92 -19.53 19.42 5.08
C THR A 92 -19.45 17.93 5.37
N THR A 93 -18.39 17.27 4.93
CA THR A 93 -18.30 15.80 5.00
C THR A 93 -17.02 15.33 5.67
N SER A 94 -17.11 14.18 6.34
CA SER A 94 -15.96 13.52 6.97
C SER A 94 -14.92 13.07 5.94
N VAL A 95 -13.72 12.75 6.41
CA VAL A 95 -12.63 12.17 5.59
C VAL A 95 -13.09 10.97 4.75
N GLY A 96 -14.09 10.20 5.21
CA GLY A 96 -14.67 9.10 4.45
C GLY A 96 -15.32 9.49 3.12
N GLN A 97 -15.68 10.77 2.93
CA GLN A 97 -16.16 11.27 1.64
C GLN A 97 -15.05 11.35 0.60
N ALA A 98 -13.80 11.61 1.00
CA ALA A 98 -12.66 11.53 0.09
C ALA A 98 -12.58 10.13 -0.54
N THR A 99 -12.83 9.06 0.23
CA THR A 99 -12.93 7.70 -0.32
C THR A 99 -14.00 7.59 -1.40
N ASN A 100 -15.17 8.20 -1.21
CA ASN A 100 -16.26 8.14 -2.20
C ASN A 100 -15.87 8.86 -3.49
N VAL A 101 -15.23 10.03 -3.40
CA VAL A 101 -14.72 10.78 -4.57
C VAL A 101 -13.71 9.93 -5.34
N VAL A 102 -12.73 9.34 -4.64
CA VAL A 102 -11.71 8.48 -5.24
C VAL A 102 -12.36 7.26 -5.90
N ALA A 103 -13.22 6.54 -5.18
CA ALA A 103 -13.90 5.35 -5.70
C ALA A 103 -14.76 5.66 -6.94
N ALA A 104 -15.50 6.79 -6.92
CA ALA A 104 -16.31 7.21 -8.06
C ALA A 104 -15.45 7.55 -9.28
N SER A 105 -14.34 8.25 -9.06
CA SER A 105 -13.41 8.61 -10.14
C SER A 105 -12.80 7.38 -10.79
N PHE A 106 -12.29 6.42 -9.99
CA PHE A 106 -11.73 5.18 -10.53
C PHE A 106 -12.77 4.32 -11.29
N ARG A 107 -14.03 4.32 -10.85
CA ARG A 107 -15.12 3.66 -11.61
C ARG A 107 -15.39 4.33 -12.94
N ALA A 108 -15.27 5.66 -13.01
CA ALA A 108 -15.50 6.41 -14.24
C ALA A 108 -14.32 6.28 -15.21
N GLU A 109 -13.10 6.48 -14.72
CA GLU A 109 -11.88 6.51 -15.54
C GLU A 109 -10.63 6.07 -14.76
N ASP A 110 -9.57 5.69 -15.48
CA ASP A 110 -8.31 5.38 -14.83
C ASP A 110 -7.62 6.67 -14.38
N ALA A 111 -7.77 7.02 -13.10
CA ALA A 111 -7.15 8.18 -12.48
C ALA A 111 -5.64 8.01 -12.22
N THR A 112 -5.09 6.80 -12.35
CA THR A 112 -3.69 6.51 -12.01
C THR A 112 -2.66 7.36 -12.78
N PRO A 113 -2.78 7.60 -14.11
CA PRO A 113 -1.83 8.43 -14.83
C PRO A 113 -1.73 9.86 -14.29
N LEU A 114 -2.86 10.50 -13.97
CA LEU A 114 -2.90 11.85 -13.40
C LEU A 114 -2.19 11.90 -12.05
N ILE A 115 -2.54 10.99 -11.13
CA ILE A 115 -1.99 10.94 -9.77
C ILE A 115 -0.48 10.71 -9.83
N ARG A 116 -0.06 9.70 -10.60
CA ARG A 116 1.35 9.34 -10.77
C ARG A 116 2.15 10.47 -11.39
N GLN A 117 1.64 11.10 -12.46
CA GLN A 117 2.33 12.23 -13.09
C GLN A 117 2.46 13.41 -12.12
N THR A 118 1.42 13.71 -11.35
CA THR A 118 1.40 14.84 -10.41
C THR A 118 2.47 14.68 -9.33
N TRP A 119 2.50 13.53 -8.65
CA TRP A 119 3.50 13.28 -7.61
C TRP A 119 4.93 13.15 -8.17
N LEU A 120 5.11 12.50 -9.33
CA LEU A 120 6.44 12.31 -9.89
C LEU A 120 7.03 13.59 -10.51
N ARG A 121 6.21 14.50 -11.03
CA ARG A 121 6.67 15.81 -11.56
C ARG A 121 7.44 16.61 -10.50
N ASN A 122 6.99 16.50 -9.25
CA ASN A 122 7.60 17.21 -8.12
C ASN A 122 8.74 16.42 -7.47
N ALA A 123 8.88 15.14 -7.81
CA ALA A 123 9.96 14.28 -7.35
C ALA A 123 11.05 14.22 -8.43
N GLN A 124 11.90 15.24 -8.49
CA GLN A 124 13.05 15.28 -9.40
C GLN A 124 14.18 14.37 -8.89
N LEU A 125 13.93 13.07 -8.78
CA LEU A 125 14.93 12.08 -8.39
C LEU A 125 15.79 11.74 -9.61
N GLU A 126 17.02 12.25 -9.62
CA GLU A 126 17.96 12.01 -10.72
C GLU A 126 18.39 10.54 -10.79
N GLU A 127 18.57 10.02 -12.01
CA GLU A 127 18.98 8.64 -12.27
C GLU A 127 20.30 8.27 -11.59
N GLY A 128 21.30 9.16 -11.62
CA GLY A 128 22.58 8.94 -10.94
C GLY A 128 22.43 8.86 -9.41
N THR A 129 21.49 9.61 -8.83
CA THR A 129 21.18 9.53 -7.40
C THR A 129 20.48 8.23 -7.07
N PHE A 130 19.49 7.83 -7.87
CA PHE A 130 18.81 6.55 -7.73
C PHE A 130 19.78 5.36 -7.85
N ALA A 131 20.65 5.35 -8.85
CA ALA A 131 21.64 4.29 -9.05
C ALA A 131 22.60 4.16 -7.85
N ARG A 132 23.07 5.29 -7.30
CA ARG A 132 23.85 5.30 -6.05
C ARG A 132 23.07 4.70 -4.89
N MET A 133 21.80 5.09 -4.71
CA MET A 133 20.95 4.56 -3.64
C MET A 133 20.78 3.05 -3.77
N VAL A 134 20.44 2.54 -4.95
CA VAL A 134 20.30 1.10 -5.22
C VAL A 134 21.58 0.33 -4.87
N ARG A 135 22.74 0.84 -5.28
CA ARG A 135 24.05 0.23 -4.99
C ARG A 135 24.37 0.27 -3.50
N ASP A 136 24.33 1.47 -2.91
CA ASP A 136 24.76 1.71 -1.53
C ASP A 136 23.82 1.01 -0.52
N TRP A 137 22.52 0.94 -0.85
CA TRP A 137 21.54 0.24 -0.04
C TRP A 137 21.42 -1.25 -0.39
N LYS A 138 22.20 -1.72 -1.37
CA LYS A 138 22.24 -3.13 -1.81
C LYS A 138 20.85 -3.65 -2.16
N VAL A 139 20.10 -2.88 -2.93
CA VAL A 139 18.76 -3.26 -3.39
C VAL A 139 18.89 -4.34 -4.48
N PRO A 140 18.37 -5.56 -4.28
CA PRO A 140 18.43 -6.60 -5.29
C PRO A 140 17.45 -6.30 -6.42
N LEU A 141 17.92 -6.37 -7.67
CA LEU A 141 17.10 -6.10 -8.87
C LEU A 141 16.94 -7.31 -9.80
N LEU A 142 17.66 -8.41 -9.54
CA LEU A 142 17.71 -9.57 -10.44
C LEU A 142 16.58 -10.58 -10.25
N ALA A 143 15.69 -10.36 -9.28
CA ALA A 143 14.59 -11.26 -8.97
C ALA A 143 13.29 -10.49 -8.68
N PRO A 144 12.12 -11.16 -8.73
CA PRO A 144 10.87 -10.55 -8.33
C PRO A 144 10.95 -9.93 -6.93
N LEU A 145 10.54 -8.67 -6.81
CA LEU A 145 10.70 -7.90 -5.58
C LEU A 145 9.39 -7.82 -4.79
N VAL A 146 9.46 -8.06 -3.48
CA VAL A 146 8.37 -7.79 -2.53
C VAL A 146 8.84 -6.76 -1.52
N VAL A 147 8.08 -5.68 -1.38
CA VAL A 147 8.33 -4.61 -0.41
C VAL A 147 7.43 -4.83 0.80
N LEU A 148 7.99 -5.35 1.88
CA LEU A 148 7.33 -5.61 3.15
C LEU A 148 7.37 -4.34 4.02
N TRP A 149 6.20 -3.77 4.29
CA TRP A 149 6.08 -2.57 5.12
C TRP A 149 5.99 -2.91 6.60
N SER A 150 6.95 -2.45 7.38
CA SER A 150 6.90 -2.43 8.83
C SER A 150 6.18 -1.17 9.31
N ARG A 151 5.21 -1.37 10.20
CA ARG A 151 4.52 -0.30 10.92
C ARG A 151 4.49 -0.63 12.40
N GLN A 152 4.77 0.34 13.25
CA GLN A 152 4.66 0.27 14.69
C GLN A 152 4.00 1.54 15.21
N SER A 153 2.98 1.39 16.05
CA SER A 153 2.31 2.53 16.67
C SER A 153 3.15 3.14 17.83
N GLY A 154 4.39 2.69 18.02
CA GLY A 154 5.33 3.23 19.02
C GLY A 154 4.95 2.90 20.48
N ALA A 155 5.82 3.28 21.42
CA ALA A 155 5.61 3.01 22.85
C ALA A 155 4.48 3.83 23.50
N LEU A 156 4.06 4.92 22.84
CA LEU A 156 2.97 5.79 23.29
C LEU A 156 1.60 5.39 22.72
N GLY A 157 1.51 4.32 21.93
CA GLY A 157 0.25 3.82 21.41
C GLY A 157 -0.40 4.77 20.41
N GLY A 158 0.16 4.85 19.20
CA GLY A 158 -0.53 5.44 18.05
C GLY A 158 -1.94 4.86 17.90
N LEU A 159 -2.84 5.63 17.29
CA LEU A 159 -4.29 5.41 17.28
C LEU A 159 -4.77 4.03 16.78
N HIS A 160 -3.91 3.26 16.13
CA HIS A 160 -4.27 2.01 15.45
C HIS A 160 -3.24 0.89 15.64
N PRO A 161 -2.99 0.41 16.89
CA PRO A 161 -2.04 -0.66 17.15
C PRO A 161 -2.46 -2.02 16.54
N GLU A 162 -3.71 -2.17 16.12
CA GLU A 162 -4.18 -3.31 15.33
C GLU A 162 -3.54 -3.39 13.94
N HIS A 163 -3.09 -2.26 13.39
CA HIS A 163 -2.36 -2.21 12.12
C HIS A 163 -0.84 -2.36 12.31
N ASP A 164 -0.37 -2.67 13.52
CA ASP A 164 1.04 -2.89 13.76
C ASP A 164 1.52 -4.20 13.16
N THR A 165 2.76 -4.15 12.68
CA THR A 165 3.46 -5.30 12.13
C THR A 165 4.25 -6.02 13.22
N SER A 166 4.29 -7.35 13.15
CA SER A 166 5.16 -8.17 13.99
C SER A 166 6.47 -8.44 13.26
N TYR A 167 7.62 -8.19 13.88
CA TYR A 167 8.91 -8.57 13.30
C TYR A 167 9.03 -10.08 13.12
N ARG A 168 8.48 -10.88 14.04
CA ARG A 168 8.38 -12.33 13.82
C ARG A 168 7.49 -12.66 12.62
N GLY A 169 6.42 -11.90 12.41
CA GLY A 169 5.58 -12.00 11.21
C GLY A 169 6.37 -11.67 9.94
N LEU A 170 7.16 -10.59 9.95
CA LEU A 170 8.03 -10.21 8.83
C LEU A 170 9.08 -11.28 8.53
N GLU A 171 9.71 -11.88 9.54
CA GLU A 171 10.64 -13.00 9.35
C GLU A 171 10.00 -14.17 8.62
N LEU A 172 8.78 -14.54 9.00
CA LEU A 172 8.03 -15.63 8.37
C LEU A 172 7.67 -15.29 6.91
N LEU A 173 7.32 -14.04 6.63
CA LEU A 173 7.09 -13.57 5.26
C LEU A 173 8.38 -13.60 4.43
N VAL A 174 9.49 -13.11 4.98
CA VAL A 174 10.81 -13.16 4.30
C VAL A 174 11.19 -14.60 3.99
N GLU A 175 11.07 -15.50 4.96
CA GLU A 175 11.35 -16.93 4.76
C GLU A 175 10.46 -17.52 3.66
N ARG A 176 9.16 -17.23 3.69
CA ARG A 176 8.21 -17.72 2.68
C ARG A 176 8.55 -17.22 1.28
N PHE A 177 8.75 -15.91 1.11
CA PHE A 177 9.01 -15.30 -0.20
C PHE A 177 10.40 -15.67 -0.74
N THR A 178 11.44 -15.63 0.09
CA THR A 178 12.81 -15.99 -0.35
C THR A 178 12.93 -17.48 -0.71
N GLY A 179 12.21 -18.36 -0.01
CA GLY A 179 12.12 -19.78 -0.38
C GLY A 179 11.49 -20.03 -1.75
N GLU A 180 10.78 -19.05 -2.29
CA GLU A 180 10.06 -19.09 -3.56
C GLU A 180 10.73 -18.19 -4.63
N GLY A 181 11.97 -17.78 -4.39
CA GLY A 181 12.79 -17.02 -5.36
C GLY A 181 12.51 -15.51 -5.42
N TYR A 182 11.75 -14.95 -4.47
CA TYR A 182 11.58 -13.50 -4.38
C TYR A 182 12.72 -12.85 -3.58
N CYS A 183 13.06 -11.62 -3.94
CA CYS A 183 13.81 -10.73 -3.08
C CYS A 183 12.87 -9.90 -2.21
N CYS A 184 13.21 -9.76 -0.93
CA CYS A 184 12.42 -8.98 0.04
C CYS A 184 13.12 -7.67 0.39
N LEU A 185 12.41 -6.55 0.27
CA LEU A 185 12.77 -5.27 0.89
C LEU A 185 11.94 -5.08 2.15
N ILE A 186 12.56 -4.70 3.27
CA ILE A 186 11.82 -4.28 4.47
C ILE A 186 11.96 -2.76 4.62
N VAL A 187 10.83 -2.06 4.62
CA VAL A 187 10.74 -0.59 4.64
C VAL A 187 9.74 -0.17 5.70
N GLY A 188 9.90 1.03 6.25
CA GLY A 188 9.01 1.53 7.30
C GLY A 188 9.74 1.65 8.63
N ASP A 189 9.03 1.46 9.73
CA ASP A 189 9.62 1.67 11.06
C ASP A 189 10.74 0.65 11.32
N ASP A 190 11.87 1.15 11.82
CA ASP A 190 12.95 0.27 12.24
C ASP A 190 12.60 -0.42 13.58
N PRO A 191 13.08 -1.65 13.77
CA PRO A 191 12.73 -2.43 14.95
C PRO A 191 13.28 -1.82 16.24
N ASN A 192 12.36 -1.41 17.10
CA ASN A 192 12.68 -1.07 18.47
C ASN A 192 12.93 -2.35 19.27
N GLY A 193 14.15 -2.56 19.78
CA GLY A 193 14.54 -3.75 20.54
C GLY A 193 13.64 -4.06 21.75
N LYS A 194 12.91 -3.06 22.30
CA LYS A 194 11.94 -3.26 23.38
C LYS A 194 10.65 -3.95 22.92
N ILE A 195 10.23 -3.73 21.67
CA ILE A 195 8.97 -4.23 21.10
C ILE A 195 9.23 -5.47 20.24
N ALA A 196 10.37 -5.48 19.54
CA ALA A 196 10.68 -6.48 18.52
C ALA A 196 11.14 -7.84 19.09
N GLY A 197 11.62 -7.88 20.33
CA GLY A 197 12.39 -9.03 20.82
C GLY A 197 13.78 -9.09 20.15
N PRO A 198 14.51 -10.21 20.29
CA PRO A 198 15.85 -10.33 19.71
C PRO A 198 15.77 -10.27 18.18
N LEU A 199 16.24 -9.16 17.62
CA LEU A 199 16.39 -8.96 16.19
C LEU A 199 17.62 -9.68 15.69
N GLY A 200 17.57 -10.15 14.45
CA GLY A 200 18.76 -10.68 13.76
C GLY A 200 18.82 -12.20 13.69
N THR A 201 17.67 -12.88 13.67
CA THR A 201 17.63 -14.26 13.17
C THR A 201 18.16 -14.31 11.74
N GLU A 202 18.79 -15.43 11.36
CA GLU A 202 19.32 -15.64 10.02
C GLU A 202 18.26 -15.39 8.92
N ARG A 203 16.99 -15.72 9.22
CA ARG A 203 15.84 -15.50 8.34
C ARG A 203 15.65 -14.02 7.99
N TYR A 204 15.74 -13.14 8.99
CA TYR A 204 15.61 -11.70 8.79
C TYR A 204 16.76 -11.10 7.97
N ARG A 205 17.95 -11.73 7.99
CA ARG A 205 19.13 -11.28 7.24
C ARG A 205 19.04 -11.56 5.74
N LYS A 206 18.13 -12.43 5.30
CA LYS A 206 17.90 -12.71 3.87
C LYS A 206 17.20 -11.56 3.13
N ALA A 207 16.62 -10.60 3.86
CA ALA A 207 15.99 -9.43 3.27
C ALA A 207 16.94 -8.23 3.22
N CYS A 208 16.79 -7.39 2.17
CA CYS A 208 17.42 -6.08 2.12
C CYS A 208 16.62 -5.12 3.02
N ARG A 209 17.26 -4.63 4.09
CA ARG A 209 16.63 -3.78 5.09
C ARG A 209 16.86 -2.31 4.77
N LEU A 210 15.80 -1.65 4.31
CA LEU A 210 15.79 -0.22 4.08
C LEU A 210 15.29 0.56 5.31
N GLY A 211 14.42 -0.05 6.13
CA GLY A 211 13.94 0.54 7.38
C GLY A 211 13.35 1.93 7.14
N GLU A 212 13.74 2.90 7.98
CA GLU A 212 13.36 4.31 7.82
C GLU A 212 14.19 4.97 6.70
N PHE A 213 14.09 4.44 5.47
CA PHE A 213 14.95 4.78 4.35
C PHE A 213 14.91 6.26 3.95
N TRP A 214 13.87 6.99 4.34
CA TRP A 214 13.77 8.45 4.21
C TRP A 214 14.76 9.24 5.08
N THR A 215 15.42 8.59 6.05
CA THR A 215 16.51 9.16 6.84
C THR A 215 17.88 8.94 6.21
N ARG A 216 17.97 8.14 5.14
CA ARG A 216 19.24 7.77 4.50
C ARG A 216 19.68 8.81 3.47
N ALA A 217 20.98 8.80 3.17
CA ALA A 217 21.56 9.61 2.11
C ALA A 217 20.81 9.40 0.78
N GLY A 218 20.52 10.48 0.07
CA GLY A 218 19.68 10.49 -1.13
C GLY A 218 18.24 10.94 -0.88
N LEU A 219 17.65 10.61 0.27
CA LEU A 219 16.26 10.99 0.63
C LEU A 219 16.14 11.87 1.88
N VAL A 220 17.17 11.95 2.71
CA VAL A 220 17.14 12.81 3.91
C VAL A 220 16.80 14.26 3.53
N GLY A 221 15.83 14.83 4.25
CA GLY A 221 15.33 16.20 4.01
C GLY A 221 14.53 16.38 2.71
N LYS A 222 14.33 15.32 1.91
CA LYS A 222 13.53 15.40 0.68
C LYS A 222 12.03 15.28 0.97
N PRO A 223 11.17 15.92 0.16
CA PRO A 223 9.72 15.76 0.22
C PRO A 223 9.28 14.30 0.09
N ARG A 224 8.06 14.00 0.57
CA ARG A 224 7.51 12.64 0.56
C ARG A 224 7.49 12.04 -0.85
N VAL A 225 7.23 12.86 -1.87
CA VAL A 225 7.16 12.42 -3.26
C VAL A 225 8.48 11.84 -3.80
N TYR A 226 9.64 12.17 -3.21
CA TYR A 226 10.91 11.51 -3.58
C TYR A 226 10.92 10.02 -3.19
N GLN A 227 10.21 9.64 -2.14
CA GLN A 227 10.02 8.23 -1.79
C GLN A 227 9.20 7.51 -2.86
N PHE A 228 8.19 8.19 -3.42
CA PHE A 228 7.38 7.65 -4.51
C PHE A 228 8.19 7.46 -5.78
N ALA A 229 9.01 8.46 -6.15
CA ALA A 229 9.92 8.34 -7.29
C ALA A 229 10.89 7.16 -7.13
N PHE A 230 11.45 6.96 -5.93
CA PHE A 230 12.33 5.82 -5.67
C PHE A 230 11.66 4.48 -6.01
N PHE A 231 10.43 4.24 -5.53
CA PHE A 231 9.74 2.99 -5.84
C PHE A 231 9.19 2.93 -7.26
N GLU A 232 8.82 4.05 -7.88
CA GLU A 232 8.43 4.03 -9.31
C GLU A 232 9.61 3.61 -10.18
N MET A 233 10.80 4.16 -9.93
CA MET A 233 12.02 3.75 -10.64
C MET A 233 12.33 2.26 -10.40
N LEU A 234 12.20 1.77 -9.16
CA LEU A 234 12.31 0.34 -8.89
C LEU A 234 11.26 -0.49 -9.63
N ARG A 235 10.01 0.00 -9.75
CA ARG A 235 8.94 -0.70 -10.45
C ARG A 235 9.17 -0.74 -11.96
N GLN A 236 9.78 0.29 -12.54
CA GLN A 236 10.20 0.29 -13.95
C GLN A 236 11.25 -0.78 -14.23
N ILE A 237 12.16 -1.02 -13.27
CA ILE A 237 13.19 -2.06 -13.34
C ILE A 237 12.65 -3.45 -13.05
N VAL A 238 11.83 -3.57 -12.02
CA VAL A 238 11.22 -4.83 -11.58
C VAL A 238 9.70 -4.68 -11.68
N PRO A 239 9.08 -4.89 -12.86
CA PRO A 239 7.64 -4.72 -13.05
C PRO A 239 6.75 -5.61 -12.17
N THR A 240 7.35 -6.63 -11.56
CA THR A 240 6.67 -7.52 -10.61
C THR A 240 6.68 -7.02 -9.17
N LEU A 241 7.31 -5.87 -8.90
CA LEU A 241 7.39 -5.25 -7.58
C LEU A 241 6.00 -5.16 -6.94
N THR A 242 5.85 -5.77 -5.77
CA THR A 242 4.60 -5.79 -5.01
C THR A 242 4.82 -5.28 -3.60
N HIS A 243 4.05 -4.29 -3.18
CA HIS A 243 4.05 -3.80 -1.80
C HIS A 243 3.09 -4.65 -0.96
N VAL A 244 3.52 -5.06 0.23
CA VAL A 244 2.73 -5.88 1.15
C VAL A 244 2.83 -5.28 2.54
N GLY A 245 1.71 -5.12 3.23
CA GLY A 245 1.73 -4.71 4.63
C GLY A 245 0.35 -4.49 5.22
N MET A 246 0.32 -4.26 6.52
CA MET A 246 -0.90 -3.86 7.23
C MET A 246 -1.44 -2.53 6.66
N ARG A 247 -2.75 -2.30 6.80
CA ARG A 247 -3.39 -1.07 6.33
C ARG A 247 -2.65 0.19 6.78
N SER A 248 -2.20 0.99 5.82
CA SER A 248 -1.52 2.27 6.07
C SER A 248 -1.71 3.24 4.90
N GLY A 249 -1.73 4.53 5.19
CA GLY A 249 -1.84 5.56 4.15
C GLY A 249 -0.72 5.47 3.11
N ASN A 250 0.52 5.15 3.53
CA ASN A 250 1.63 5.00 2.59
C ASN A 250 1.36 3.95 1.50
N LEU A 251 0.77 2.81 1.87
CA LEU A 251 0.40 1.78 0.90
C LEU A 251 -0.67 2.26 -0.08
N GLU A 252 -1.62 3.07 0.39
CA GLU A 252 -2.65 3.65 -0.48
C GLU A 252 -2.04 4.53 -1.58
N ALA A 253 -1.01 5.33 -1.26
CA ALA A 253 -0.34 6.16 -2.26
C ALA A 253 0.21 5.33 -3.44
N TYR A 254 0.90 4.22 -3.15
CA TYR A 254 1.41 3.33 -4.20
C TYR A 254 0.28 2.66 -4.99
N ALA A 255 -0.82 2.30 -4.32
CA ALA A 255 -2.00 1.75 -5.00
C ALA A 255 -2.60 2.77 -5.98
N TYR A 256 -2.78 4.03 -5.56
CA TYR A 256 -3.28 5.10 -6.43
C TYR A 256 -2.35 5.39 -7.62
N MET A 257 -1.03 5.21 -7.44
CA MET A 257 -0.03 5.29 -8.52
C MET A 257 0.03 4.06 -9.44
N GLY A 258 -0.78 3.03 -9.19
CA GLY A 258 -0.85 1.81 -10.01
C GLY A 258 0.27 0.80 -9.73
N HIS A 259 0.90 0.87 -8.55
CA HIS A 259 1.74 -0.22 -8.07
C HIS A 259 0.87 -1.41 -7.66
N ARG A 260 1.46 -2.61 -7.63
CA ARG A 260 0.80 -3.77 -7.02
C ARG A 260 0.87 -3.62 -5.50
N VAL A 261 -0.27 -3.65 -4.85
CA VAL A 261 -0.36 -3.52 -3.40
C VAL A 261 -1.27 -4.59 -2.82
N LEU A 262 -0.76 -5.33 -1.84
CA LEU A 262 -1.51 -6.26 -1.02
C LEU A 262 -1.65 -5.71 0.39
N PHE A 263 -2.89 -5.39 0.77
CA PHE A 263 -3.24 -4.98 2.12
C PHE A 263 -3.49 -6.21 2.99
N LEU A 264 -2.92 -6.19 4.19
CA LEU A 264 -3.21 -7.14 5.25
C LEU A 264 -4.20 -6.48 6.20
N GLU A 265 -5.37 -7.09 6.35
CA GLU A 265 -6.48 -6.50 7.10
C GLU A 265 -7.01 -7.49 8.12
N GLU A 266 -7.45 -6.99 9.25
CA GLU A 266 -8.15 -7.79 10.25
C GLU A 266 -9.50 -8.31 9.72
N ARG A 267 -9.85 -9.55 10.07
CA ARG A 267 -11.15 -10.10 9.77
C ARG A 267 -12.24 -9.47 10.66
N GLY A 268 -13.38 -9.16 10.05
CA GLY A 268 -14.62 -8.83 10.78
C GLY A 268 -14.74 -7.39 11.27
N ARG A 269 -13.87 -6.47 10.83
CA ARG A 269 -13.94 -5.06 11.25
C ARG A 269 -14.83 -4.24 10.33
N THR A 270 -15.63 -3.35 10.92
CA THR A 270 -16.66 -2.57 10.23
C THR A 270 -16.10 -1.42 9.39
N ASP A 271 -14.88 -0.96 9.66
CA ASP A 271 -14.20 0.09 8.91
C ASP A 271 -13.58 -0.42 7.60
N SER A 272 -13.47 -1.74 7.41
CA SER A 272 -13.06 -2.36 6.15
C SER A 272 -13.96 -1.98 4.97
N VAL A 273 -15.21 -1.58 5.23
CA VAL A 273 -16.16 -1.07 4.23
C VAL A 273 -15.57 0.08 3.40
N ARG A 274 -14.71 0.91 4.02
CA ARG A 274 -14.03 2.01 3.31
C ARG A 274 -13.09 1.45 2.24
N MET A 275 -12.29 0.46 2.60
CA MET A 275 -11.34 -0.16 1.67
C MET A 275 -12.09 -0.98 0.63
N ASP A 276 -13.08 -1.77 1.02
CA ASP A 276 -13.91 -2.60 0.13
C ASP A 276 -14.51 -1.75 -1.02
N LYS A 277 -14.90 -0.49 -0.75
CA LYS A 277 -15.34 0.45 -1.79
C LYS A 277 -14.29 0.70 -2.87
N LEU A 278 -13.00 0.78 -2.48
CA LEU A 278 -11.86 0.96 -3.38
C LEU A 278 -11.46 -0.34 -4.06
N ILE A 279 -11.44 -1.47 -3.34
CA ILE A 279 -11.13 -2.81 -3.90
C ILE A 279 -12.06 -3.12 -5.08
N HIS A 280 -13.34 -2.82 -4.89
CA HIS A 280 -14.37 -3.07 -5.88
C HIS A 280 -14.63 -1.88 -6.81
N ALA A 281 -13.87 -0.79 -6.68
CA ALA A 281 -14.01 0.34 -7.59
C ALA A 281 -13.46 0.00 -8.98
N ASP A 282 -12.28 -0.63 -9.06
CA ASP A 282 -11.64 -0.93 -10.33
C ASP A 282 -10.54 -1.99 -10.22
N ILE A 283 -10.45 -2.89 -11.20
CA ILE A 283 -9.33 -3.83 -11.36
C ILE A 283 -7.99 -3.14 -11.72
N ARG A 284 -8.04 -1.91 -12.25
CA ARG A 284 -6.90 -1.06 -12.58
C ARG A 284 -6.19 -0.54 -11.33
N LEU A 285 -6.93 -0.33 -10.24
CA LEU A 285 -6.33 -0.29 -8.91
C LEU A 285 -5.78 -1.71 -8.67
N ARG A 286 -4.47 -1.90 -8.85
CA ARG A 286 -3.77 -3.19 -8.69
C ARG A 286 -3.66 -3.57 -7.21
N TYR A 287 -4.82 -3.58 -6.59
CA TYR A 287 -5.10 -3.66 -5.19
C TYR A 287 -5.61 -5.07 -4.91
N ALA A 288 -5.07 -5.70 -3.88
CA ALA A 288 -5.65 -6.89 -3.28
C ALA A 288 -5.65 -6.74 -1.76
N SER A 289 -6.51 -7.51 -1.09
CA SER A 289 -6.51 -7.61 0.37
C SER A 289 -6.54 -9.08 0.79
N VAL A 290 -5.82 -9.41 1.87
CA VAL A 290 -6.00 -10.65 2.61
C VAL A 290 -6.54 -10.30 3.99
N LYS A 291 -7.72 -10.85 4.30
CA LYS A 291 -8.30 -10.77 5.65
C LYS A 291 -7.60 -11.83 6.52
N LEU A 292 -6.86 -11.38 7.52
CA LEU A 292 -6.11 -12.21 8.45
C LEU A 292 -7.05 -12.83 9.48
N GLU A 293 -6.88 -14.13 9.71
CA GLU A 293 -7.59 -14.81 10.80
C GLU A 293 -7.07 -14.34 12.16
N HIS A 294 -5.77 -14.06 12.26
CA HIS A 294 -5.16 -13.50 13.45
C HIS A 294 -4.19 -12.38 13.10
N LEU A 295 -4.31 -11.26 13.81
CA LEU A 295 -3.34 -10.19 13.70
C LEU A 295 -1.94 -10.65 14.16
N PRO A 296 -0.86 -10.14 13.56
CA PRO A 296 0.47 -10.70 13.80
C PRO A 296 1.08 -10.28 15.14
N THR A 297 0.54 -9.22 15.76
CA THR A 297 0.97 -8.68 17.05
C THR A 297 0.04 -9.13 18.19
N ARG A 298 0.57 -9.22 19.41
CA ARG A 298 -0.23 -9.58 20.60
C ARG A 298 -1.34 -8.57 20.87
N THR A 299 -1.00 -7.28 20.82
CA THR A 299 -1.96 -6.19 21.00
C THR A 299 -3.04 -6.21 19.93
N GLY A 300 -2.66 -6.41 18.66
CA GLY A 300 -3.62 -6.54 17.58
C GLY A 300 -4.59 -7.69 17.81
N ARG A 301 -4.10 -8.90 18.17
CA ARG A 301 -4.97 -10.04 18.47
C ARG A 301 -5.94 -9.76 19.60
N PHE A 302 -5.45 -9.18 20.70
CA PHE A 302 -6.30 -8.81 21.82
C PHE A 302 -7.43 -7.86 21.37
N LEU A 303 -7.09 -6.82 20.60
CA LEU A 303 -8.08 -5.84 20.11
C LEU A 303 -9.06 -6.45 19.11
N MET A 304 -8.60 -7.34 18.23
CA MET A 304 -9.45 -8.09 17.31
C MET A 304 -10.43 -8.98 18.07
N GLU A 305 -9.95 -9.72 19.07
CA GLU A 305 -10.80 -10.52 19.95
C GLU A 305 -11.82 -9.65 20.71
N GLU A 306 -11.41 -8.51 21.26
CA GLU A 306 -12.32 -7.58 21.93
C GLU A 306 -13.36 -6.98 20.98
N SER A 307 -12.97 -6.62 19.76
CA SER A 307 -13.88 -6.10 18.74
C SER A 307 -14.92 -7.16 18.32
N LEU A 308 -14.49 -8.41 18.15
CA LEU A 308 -15.38 -9.54 17.88
C LEU A 308 -16.34 -9.77 19.06
N ARG A 309 -15.84 -9.72 20.31
CA ARG A 309 -16.68 -9.83 21.52
C ARG A 309 -17.71 -8.71 21.58
N GLY A 310 -17.30 -7.46 21.35
CA GLY A 310 -18.18 -6.30 21.33
C GLY A 310 -19.27 -6.42 20.26
N SER A 311 -18.91 -6.90 19.07
CA SER A 311 -19.84 -7.12 17.96
C SER A 311 -20.88 -8.20 18.28
N VAL A 312 -20.46 -9.33 18.88
CA VAL A 312 -21.38 -10.39 19.33
C VAL A 312 -22.33 -9.88 20.41
N ILE A 313 -21.83 -9.13 21.39
CA ILE A 313 -22.67 -8.54 22.46
C ILE A 313 -23.64 -7.49 21.86
N GLY A 314 -23.18 -6.68 20.92
CA GLY A 314 -24.01 -5.71 20.21
C GLY A 314 -25.14 -6.37 19.43
N ALA A 315 -24.82 -7.41 18.65
CA ALA A 315 -25.81 -8.22 17.93
C ALA A 315 -26.82 -8.88 18.89
N ALA A 316 -26.35 -9.43 20.00
CA ALA A 316 -27.20 -10.02 21.04
C ALA A 316 -28.20 -9.00 21.63
N LYS A 317 -27.73 -7.78 21.92
CA LYS A 317 -28.59 -6.70 22.42
C LYS A 317 -29.59 -6.24 21.34
N GLY A 318 -29.15 -6.13 20.09
CA GLY A 318 -30.00 -5.80 18.95
C GLY A 318 -31.13 -6.81 18.77
N MET A 319 -30.81 -8.11 18.74
CA MET A 319 -31.81 -9.19 18.67
C MET A 319 -32.75 -9.18 19.87
N ARG A 320 -32.24 -8.99 21.09
CA ARG A 320 -33.09 -8.89 22.30
C ARG A 320 -34.06 -7.70 22.22
N ASN A 321 -33.62 -6.56 21.68
CA ASN A 321 -34.48 -5.39 21.50
C ASN A 321 -35.51 -5.61 20.39
N GLN A 322 -35.12 -6.27 19.28
CA GLN A 322 -36.04 -6.71 18.24
C GLN A 322 -37.10 -7.67 18.79
N HIS A 323 -36.71 -8.69 19.56
CA HIS A 323 -37.66 -9.60 20.23
C HIS A 323 -38.54 -8.88 21.24
N LYS A 324 -38.02 -7.90 22.01
CA LYS A 324 -38.87 -7.07 22.89
C LYS A 324 -39.85 -6.23 22.10
N SER A 325 -39.45 -5.68 20.95
CA SER A 325 -40.34 -4.91 20.07
C SER A 325 -41.38 -5.81 19.39
N ALA A 326 -41.01 -7.01 18.96
CA ALA A 326 -41.91 -8.02 18.39
C ALA A 326 -42.88 -8.55 19.45
N ALA A 327 -42.41 -8.82 20.68
CA ALA A 327 -43.27 -9.19 21.80
C ALA A 327 -44.24 -8.06 22.21
N LYS A 328 -43.81 -6.79 22.09
CA LYS A 328 -44.68 -5.62 22.31
C LYS A 328 -45.69 -5.43 21.16
N GLN A 329 -45.31 -5.76 19.92
CA GLN A 329 -46.22 -5.87 18.78
C GLN A 329 -47.16 -7.08 18.90
N ASN A 330 -46.78 -8.14 19.60
CA ASN A 330 -47.62 -9.31 19.88
C ASN A 330 -48.74 -9.04 20.89
N ASN A 331 -48.83 -7.84 21.49
CA ASN A 331 -50.09 -7.39 22.10
C ASN A 331 -51.19 -7.09 21.05
N ALA A 332 -50.85 -7.01 19.76
CA ALA A 332 -51.79 -7.11 18.64
C ALA A 332 -52.10 -8.58 18.24
N GLY A 333 -51.35 -9.55 18.76
CA GLY A 333 -51.48 -10.99 18.48
C GLY A 333 -52.74 -11.62 19.07
N ALA A 334 -53.37 -10.99 20.07
CA ALA A 334 -54.66 -11.43 20.60
C ALA A 334 -55.78 -11.34 19.54
N LYS A 335 -55.80 -10.27 18.73
CA LYS A 335 -56.73 -10.10 17.60
C LYS A 335 -56.41 -11.02 16.42
N LEU A 336 -55.13 -11.30 16.17
CA LEU A 336 -54.70 -12.17 15.07
C LEU A 336 -55.01 -13.65 15.35
N ARG A 337 -54.88 -14.10 16.61
CA ARG A 337 -55.24 -15.46 17.05
C ARG A 337 -56.74 -15.74 16.98
N GLU A 338 -57.58 -14.70 17.05
CA GLU A 338 -59.04 -14.78 16.86
C GLU A 338 -59.42 -14.94 15.37
N GLN A 339 -58.59 -14.45 14.45
CA GLN A 339 -58.81 -14.52 12.99
C GLN A 339 -58.18 -15.77 12.34
N LEU A 340 -57.22 -16.42 12.99
CA LEU A 340 -56.54 -17.60 12.46
C LEU A 340 -57.27 -18.88 12.88
N GLY A 341 -57.76 -19.65 11.90
CA GLY A 341 -58.31 -20.99 12.14
C GLY A 341 -57.26 -21.99 12.67
N LYS A 342 -57.69 -23.24 12.96
CA LYS A 342 -56.84 -24.28 13.59
C LYS A 342 -55.48 -24.50 12.91
N GLU A 343 -55.44 -24.49 11.58
CA GLU A 343 -54.18 -24.67 10.82
C GLU A 343 -53.23 -23.46 10.94
N GLY A 344 -53.79 -22.24 10.98
CA GLY A 344 -53.02 -21.02 11.20
C GLY A 344 -52.40 -20.98 12.60
N LEU A 345 -53.14 -21.44 13.61
CA LEU A 345 -52.65 -21.58 14.98
C LEU A 345 -51.53 -22.62 15.10
N ALA A 346 -51.63 -23.76 14.40
CA ALA A 346 -50.58 -24.78 14.38
C ALA A 346 -49.29 -24.27 13.73
N ARG A 347 -49.39 -23.50 12.64
CA ARG A 347 -48.24 -22.88 11.95
C ARG A 347 -47.56 -21.81 12.82
N LEU A 348 -48.36 -21.03 13.55
CA LEU A 348 -47.86 -20.02 14.49
C LEU A 348 -47.09 -20.69 15.64
N ALA A 349 -47.63 -21.78 16.21
CA ALA A 349 -46.97 -22.56 17.25
C ALA A 349 -45.62 -23.14 16.78
N ALA A 350 -45.56 -23.68 15.56
CA ALA A 350 -44.32 -24.21 15.00
C ALA A 350 -43.24 -23.12 14.79
N LEU A 351 -43.64 -21.89 14.43
CA LEU A 351 -42.73 -20.74 14.33
C LEU A 351 -42.24 -20.28 15.71
N GLU A 352 -43.13 -20.23 16.71
CA GLU A 352 -42.77 -19.91 18.10
C GLU A 352 -41.77 -20.94 18.67
N ASP A 353 -41.94 -22.23 18.35
CA ASP A 353 -41.04 -23.30 18.77
C ASP A 353 -39.67 -23.21 18.07
N LEU A 354 -39.64 -22.90 16.76
CA LEU A 354 -38.40 -22.67 16.02
C LEU A 354 -37.63 -21.46 16.58
N GLU A 355 -38.34 -20.40 16.94
CA GLU A 355 -37.76 -19.18 17.52
C GLU A 355 -37.22 -19.44 18.94
N LYS A 356 -37.95 -20.21 19.77
CA LYS A 356 -37.45 -20.69 21.08
C LYS A 356 -36.22 -21.59 20.95
N ALA A 357 -36.16 -22.45 19.94
CA ALA A 357 -35.00 -23.31 19.70
C ALA A 357 -33.77 -22.48 19.33
N LYS A 358 -33.92 -21.46 18.46
CA LYS A 358 -32.85 -20.50 18.13
C LYS A 358 -32.38 -19.71 19.35
N LEU A 359 -33.31 -19.26 20.19
CA LEU A 359 -32.97 -18.53 21.42
C LEU A 359 -32.25 -19.42 22.44
N THR A 360 -32.66 -20.69 22.57
CA THR A 360 -32.02 -21.67 23.47
C THR A 360 -30.60 -22.01 23.02
N ALA A 361 -30.39 -22.28 21.73
CA ALA A 361 -29.05 -22.51 21.17
C ALA A 361 -28.13 -21.30 21.40
N PHE A 362 -28.65 -20.10 21.16
CA PHE A 362 -27.92 -18.86 21.42
C PHE A 362 -27.60 -18.64 22.91
N GLN A 363 -28.53 -18.94 23.82
CA GLN A 363 -28.29 -18.86 25.26
C GLN A 363 -27.24 -19.87 25.72
N MET A 364 -27.20 -21.07 25.14
CA MET A 364 -26.16 -22.05 25.42
C MET A 364 -24.78 -21.56 24.98
N ASP A 365 -24.66 -20.94 23.79
CA ASP A 365 -23.41 -20.33 23.33
C ASP A 365 -22.97 -19.16 24.22
N LEU A 366 -23.92 -18.30 24.63
CA LEU A 366 -23.65 -17.20 25.56
C LEU A 366 -23.21 -17.71 26.94
N LYS A 367 -23.79 -18.80 27.42
CA LYS A 367 -23.43 -19.41 28.71
C LYS A 367 -22.06 -20.10 28.65
N ARG A 368 -21.75 -20.77 27.53
CA ARG A 368 -20.40 -21.32 27.24
C ARG A 368 -19.35 -20.21 27.20
N PHE A 369 -19.70 -19.07 26.60
CA PHE A 369 -18.89 -17.85 26.57
C PHE A 369 -18.70 -17.20 27.96
N GLN A 370 -19.75 -17.15 28.79
CA GLN A 370 -19.65 -16.65 30.17
C GLN A 370 -18.82 -17.57 31.07
N MET A 371 -18.89 -18.89 30.86
CA MET A 371 -18.05 -19.87 31.56
C MET A 371 -16.56 -19.73 31.20
N MET A 372 -16.23 -19.35 29.95
CA MET A 372 -14.87 -18.99 29.57
C MET A 372 -14.37 -17.70 30.26
N LYS A 373 -15.28 -16.78 30.63
CA LYS A 373 -14.96 -15.53 31.33
C LYS A 373 -14.56 -15.75 32.80
N THR A 374 -15.13 -16.76 33.46
CA THR A 374 -14.83 -17.12 34.86
C THR A 374 -13.60 -18.03 35.00
N ALA A 375 -13.19 -18.71 33.93
CA ALA A 375 -11.96 -19.50 33.86
C ALA A 375 -10.79 -18.74 33.21
N ALA A 376 -10.95 -17.44 32.93
CA ALA A 376 -9.93 -16.64 32.27
C ALA A 376 -8.68 -16.56 33.17
N PRO A 377 -7.52 -17.06 32.71
CA PRO A 377 -6.25 -16.72 33.36
C PRO A 377 -6.16 -15.20 33.44
N THR A 378 -5.56 -14.68 34.50
CA THR A 378 -5.13 -13.27 34.55
C THR A 378 -4.51 -12.91 33.18
N VAL A 379 -4.94 -11.80 32.57
CA VAL A 379 -4.61 -11.38 31.19
C VAL A 379 -3.11 -11.47 30.86
N LYS A 380 -2.25 -11.46 31.88
CA LYS A 380 -0.82 -11.69 31.81
C LYS A 380 -0.44 -13.08 31.27
N ASP A 381 -1.08 -14.16 31.75
CA ASP A 381 -0.67 -15.54 31.46
C ASP A 381 -1.15 -16.06 30.09
N SER A 382 -2.28 -15.53 29.58
CA SER A 382 -2.82 -15.90 28.27
C SER A 382 -2.12 -15.18 27.11
N VAL A 383 -1.69 -13.93 27.31
CA VAL A 383 -0.99 -13.14 26.29
C VAL A 383 0.47 -13.58 26.12
N GLU A 384 1.11 -14.12 27.17
CA GLU A 384 2.52 -14.51 27.11
C GLU A 384 2.76 -15.79 26.30
N LYS A 385 1.77 -16.69 26.23
CA LYS A 385 1.85 -17.98 25.52
C LYS A 385 1.41 -17.94 24.05
N GLN A 386 0.80 -16.85 23.58
CA GLN A 386 0.37 -16.79 22.17
C GLN A 386 1.57 -16.67 21.20
N PRO A 387 1.59 -17.46 20.11
CA PRO A 387 2.69 -17.43 19.14
C PRO A 387 2.74 -16.07 18.45
N LYS A 388 3.89 -15.41 18.39
CA LYS A 388 4.05 -14.14 17.67
C LYS A 388 4.12 -14.39 16.15
N GLY A 389 3.49 -13.54 15.34
CA GLY A 389 3.57 -13.59 13.87
C GLY A 389 2.30 -14.10 13.18
N PHE A 390 2.41 -14.41 11.89
CA PHE A 390 1.30 -14.91 11.06
C PHE A 390 1.11 -16.42 11.25
N LEU A 391 -0.13 -16.89 11.13
CA LEU A 391 -0.39 -18.33 11.04
C LEU A 391 -0.07 -18.84 9.63
N LYS A 392 0.16 -20.16 9.51
CA LYS A 392 0.44 -20.78 8.21
C LYS A 392 -0.65 -20.48 7.15
N PRO A 393 -1.96 -20.59 7.45
CA PRO A 393 -2.99 -20.26 6.47
C PRO A 393 -2.93 -18.79 6.00
N ASP A 394 -2.63 -17.85 6.91
CA ASP A 394 -2.45 -16.45 6.55
C ASP A 394 -1.23 -16.26 5.65
N LEU A 395 -0.09 -16.89 5.97
CA LEU A 395 1.12 -16.85 5.14
C LEU A 395 0.89 -17.39 3.73
N ASP A 396 0.18 -18.53 3.64
CA ASP A 396 -0.16 -19.15 2.36
C ASP A 396 -1.10 -18.26 1.56
N ALA A 397 -2.13 -17.67 2.19
CA ALA A 397 -3.04 -16.73 1.55
C ALA A 397 -2.32 -15.47 1.03
N ILE A 398 -1.41 -14.90 1.84
CA ILE A 398 -0.59 -13.75 1.45
C ILE A 398 0.28 -14.09 0.24
N PHE A 399 1.04 -15.19 0.30
CA PHE A 399 1.93 -15.61 -0.77
C PHE A 399 1.17 -15.92 -2.06
N ASN A 400 0.08 -16.68 -1.95
CA ASN A 400 -0.73 -17.06 -3.11
C ASN A 400 -1.33 -15.83 -3.79
N THR A 401 -1.79 -14.84 -3.02
CA THR A 401 -2.32 -13.59 -3.56
C THR A 401 -1.23 -12.79 -4.28
N VAL A 402 -0.03 -12.66 -3.69
CA VAL A 402 1.09 -11.98 -4.36
C VAL A 402 1.51 -12.71 -5.64
N SER A 403 1.56 -14.03 -5.60
CA SER A 403 1.96 -14.86 -6.75
C SER A 403 0.90 -14.88 -7.87
N ALA A 404 -0.37 -14.69 -7.50
CA ALA A 404 -1.50 -14.62 -8.42
C ALA A 404 -1.70 -13.24 -9.04
N PHE A 405 -1.07 -12.17 -8.53
CA PHE A 405 -1.04 -10.90 -9.26
C PHE A 405 -0.61 -11.21 -10.69
N PRO A 406 -1.36 -10.77 -11.71
CA PRO A 406 -1.08 -11.15 -13.08
C PRO A 406 0.38 -10.88 -13.36
N LYS A 407 1.19 -11.95 -13.39
CA LYS A 407 2.47 -11.93 -14.09
C LYS A 407 2.01 -11.47 -15.45
N ARG A 408 2.45 -10.28 -15.91
CA ARG A 408 2.17 -9.92 -17.29
C ARG A 408 2.49 -11.18 -18.06
N GLN A 409 1.52 -11.73 -18.78
CA GLN A 409 1.87 -12.34 -20.04
C GLN A 409 2.66 -11.21 -20.68
N HIS A 410 4.00 -11.27 -20.60
CA HIS A 410 4.77 -10.69 -21.67
C HIS A 410 4.03 -11.14 -22.89
N LEU A 411 3.65 -10.17 -23.71
CA LEU A 411 3.21 -10.39 -25.07
C LEU A 411 4.01 -11.59 -25.59
N ARG A 412 3.41 -12.79 -25.50
CA ARG A 412 3.61 -13.89 -26.43
C ARG A 412 2.74 -13.56 -27.65
N GLY A 413 2.70 -12.27 -28.03
CA GLY A 413 2.79 -11.99 -29.44
C GLY A 413 4.12 -12.56 -29.88
N GLU A 414 4.12 -13.17 -31.04
CA GLU A 414 5.31 -13.51 -31.80
C GLU A 414 6.38 -12.43 -31.64
N ALA A 415 7.65 -12.77 -31.90
CA ALA A 415 8.66 -11.75 -32.13
C ALA A 415 8.26 -10.89 -33.35
N GLN A 416 7.29 -9.99 -33.19
CA GLN A 416 7.15 -8.82 -34.01
C GLN A 416 8.32 -7.95 -33.61
N ALA A 417 9.33 -7.92 -34.47
CA ALA A 417 10.21 -6.79 -34.57
C ALA A 417 9.31 -5.55 -34.65
N VAL A 418 9.18 -4.82 -33.56
CA VAL A 418 8.60 -3.49 -33.57
C VAL A 418 9.74 -2.59 -34.01
N PRO A 419 9.78 -2.12 -35.27
CA PRO A 419 10.78 -1.15 -35.69
C PRO A 419 10.68 0.06 -34.77
N LEU A 420 11.77 0.35 -34.05
CA LEU A 420 11.90 1.55 -33.25
C LEU A 420 12.17 2.68 -34.24
N ASN A 421 11.11 3.37 -34.67
CA ASN A 421 11.25 4.58 -35.46
C ASN A 421 11.67 5.71 -34.50
N ILE A 422 12.97 5.86 -34.26
CA ILE A 422 13.54 6.84 -33.32
C ILE A 422 13.76 8.15 -34.09
N PRO A 423 13.00 9.23 -33.85
CA PRO A 423 13.32 10.54 -34.40
C PRO A 423 14.62 11.04 -33.75
N SER A 424 15.37 11.89 -34.45
CA SER A 424 16.63 12.51 -33.99
C SER A 424 16.69 12.73 -32.47
N LEU A 425 17.85 12.50 -31.84
CA LEU A 425 18.12 12.53 -30.38
C LEU A 425 17.61 13.77 -29.60
N ARG A 426 17.11 14.79 -30.29
CA ARG A 426 16.33 15.88 -29.68
C ARG A 426 14.94 15.43 -29.17
N ASN A 427 14.39 14.30 -29.63
CA ASN A 427 13.04 13.82 -29.32
C ASN A 427 12.98 12.31 -28.96
N ILE A 428 13.88 11.83 -28.07
CA ILE A 428 13.79 10.45 -27.55
C ILE A 428 12.55 10.34 -26.65
N SER A 429 11.73 9.30 -26.88
CA SER A 429 10.59 8.99 -26.02
C SER A 429 11.06 8.56 -24.62
N PHE A 430 10.26 8.82 -23.60
CA PHE A 430 10.58 8.45 -22.21
C PHE A 430 10.88 6.95 -22.05
N ALA A 431 10.18 6.09 -22.81
CA ALA A 431 10.29 4.64 -22.72
C ALA A 431 11.63 4.05 -23.24
N ASP A 432 12.30 4.74 -24.16
CA ASP A 432 13.56 4.26 -24.75
C ASP A 432 14.77 4.59 -23.86
N ARG A 433 14.70 5.69 -23.10
CA ARG A 433 15.69 6.03 -22.07
C ARG A 433 15.70 5.00 -20.93
N ASP A 434 14.53 4.49 -20.57
CA ASP A 434 14.37 3.50 -19.50
C ASP A 434 15.12 2.19 -19.80
N ARG A 435 15.12 1.73 -21.06
CA ARG A 435 15.78 0.45 -21.44
C ARG A 435 17.31 0.52 -21.41
N ILE A 436 17.90 1.66 -21.77
CA ILE A 436 19.34 1.89 -21.71
C ILE A 436 19.80 2.07 -20.26
N GLY A 437 19.01 2.79 -19.44
CA GLY A 437 19.24 2.93 -18.00
C GLY A 437 19.24 1.58 -17.29
N LEU A 438 18.32 0.68 -17.65
CA LEU A 438 18.22 -0.68 -17.12
C LEU A 438 19.46 -1.53 -17.41
N ALA A 439 19.93 -1.52 -18.66
CA ALA A 439 21.14 -2.26 -19.04
C ALA A 439 22.38 -1.73 -18.30
N ARG A 440 22.49 -0.40 -18.14
CA ARG A 440 23.57 0.24 -17.35
C ARG A 440 23.50 -0.11 -15.86
N LEU A 441 22.30 -0.15 -15.27
CA LEU A 441 22.13 -0.50 -13.86
C LEU A 441 22.47 -1.97 -13.58
N ALA A 442 22.07 -2.87 -14.49
CA ALA A 442 22.43 -4.29 -14.42
C ALA A 442 23.95 -4.50 -14.52
N ALA A 443 24.62 -3.74 -15.39
CA ALA A 443 26.08 -3.71 -15.51
C ALA A 443 26.76 -3.29 -14.20
N LEU A 444 26.26 -2.19 -13.60
CA LEU A 444 26.78 -1.63 -12.36
C LEU A 444 26.65 -2.59 -11.16
N GLN A 445 25.61 -3.41 -11.10
CA GLN A 445 25.42 -4.35 -9.99
C GLN A 445 26.19 -5.66 -10.16
N THR A 446 26.38 -6.12 -11.39
CA THR A 446 27.03 -7.41 -11.68
C THR A 446 28.53 -7.30 -11.90
N GLY A 447 29.06 -6.08 -12.01
CA GLY A 447 30.42 -5.85 -12.49
C GLY A 447 30.58 -6.19 -13.97
N ALA A 448 29.49 -6.54 -14.67
CA ALA A 448 29.50 -6.84 -16.08
C ALA A 448 29.85 -5.57 -16.87
N ARG A 449 30.72 -5.72 -17.85
CA ARG A 449 31.02 -4.66 -18.81
C ARG A 449 29.88 -4.63 -19.82
N VAL A 450 29.16 -3.53 -19.89
CA VAL A 450 28.29 -3.25 -21.04
C VAL A 450 29.18 -2.65 -22.11
N ALA A 451 29.52 -3.46 -23.11
CA ALA A 451 30.08 -2.96 -24.35
C ALA A 451 28.92 -2.51 -25.24
N ILE A 452 28.88 -1.21 -25.56
CA ILE A 452 28.12 -0.71 -26.70
C ILE A 452 29.13 -0.71 -27.84
N LEU A 453 28.97 -1.66 -28.77
CA LEU A 453 29.83 -1.74 -29.95
C LEU A 453 29.36 -0.70 -30.97
N GLU A 454 30.18 0.30 -31.23
CA GLU A 454 30.07 1.14 -32.42
C GLU A 454 31.01 0.58 -33.50
N PRO A 455 30.54 0.38 -34.75
CA PRO A 455 31.40 -0.09 -35.81
C PRO A 455 32.26 1.05 -36.38
N GLU A 456 33.53 0.75 -36.64
CA GLU A 456 34.36 1.49 -37.60
C GLU A 456 33.96 1.06 -39.03
N ASP A 457 33.46 2.02 -39.79
CA ASP A 457 33.13 1.99 -41.23
C ASP A 457 32.02 1.04 -41.73
N GLY A 458 30.92 1.65 -42.22
CA GLY A 458 30.03 1.06 -43.25
C GLY A 458 28.54 0.92 -42.90
N ASP A 459 27.77 1.98 -43.17
CA ASP A 459 26.34 2.13 -43.56
C ASP A 459 25.20 1.24 -43.01
N ARG A 460 25.41 0.29 -42.10
CA ARG A 460 24.31 -0.44 -41.44
C ARG A 460 24.61 -0.73 -39.97
N VAL A 461 23.81 -0.13 -39.09
CA VAL A 461 23.90 -0.30 -37.63
C VAL A 461 23.00 -1.45 -37.18
N ILE A 462 23.60 -2.51 -36.64
CA ILE A 462 22.93 -3.38 -35.67
C ILE A 462 23.77 -3.29 -34.40
N GLY A 463 23.29 -2.55 -33.41
CA GLY A 463 23.98 -2.45 -32.11
C GLY A 463 23.75 -3.73 -31.33
N TYR A 464 24.81 -4.37 -30.86
CA TYR A 464 24.74 -5.52 -29.95
C TYR A 464 25.33 -5.12 -28.60
N GLY A 465 24.51 -5.13 -27.55
CA GLY A 465 24.96 -5.05 -26.18
C GLY A 465 25.02 -6.45 -25.59
N THR A 466 26.21 -6.94 -25.26
CA THR A 466 26.38 -8.24 -24.60
C THR A 466 26.77 -8.00 -23.13
N ILE A 467 25.98 -8.54 -22.21
CA ILE A 467 26.31 -8.55 -20.77
C ILE A 467 26.98 -9.90 -20.51
N THR A 468 28.24 -9.90 -20.09
CA THR A 468 29.00 -11.12 -19.75
C THR A 468 29.39 -11.13 -18.28
N SER A 469 29.27 -12.27 -17.61
CA SER A 469 29.91 -12.58 -16.33
C SER A 469 31.17 -13.43 -16.55
N GLU A 470 31.93 -13.72 -15.48
CA GLU A 470 33.08 -14.64 -15.51
C GLU A 470 32.72 -16.06 -16.00
N ASP A 471 31.44 -16.45 -15.89
CA ASP A 471 30.91 -17.77 -16.30
C ASP A 471 30.26 -17.77 -17.70
N GLY A 472 30.24 -16.65 -18.43
CA GLY A 472 29.74 -16.57 -19.81
C GLY A 472 28.77 -15.42 -20.11
N VAL A 473 28.03 -15.54 -21.23
CA VAL A 473 27.10 -14.52 -21.72
C VAL A 473 25.77 -14.59 -20.95
N LEU A 474 25.43 -13.50 -20.27
CA LEU A 474 24.22 -13.37 -19.45
C LEU A 474 23.02 -12.88 -20.26
N MET A 475 23.24 -11.93 -21.19
CA MET A 475 22.17 -11.34 -22.00
C MET A 475 22.74 -10.70 -23.26
N THR A 476 22.01 -10.81 -24.38
CA THR A 476 22.30 -10.06 -25.62
C THR A 476 21.10 -9.18 -25.95
N VAL A 477 21.33 -7.88 -26.11
CA VAL A 477 20.31 -6.90 -26.52
C VAL A 477 20.67 -6.40 -27.91
N THR A 478 19.70 -6.46 -28.83
CA THR A 478 19.86 -6.05 -30.24
C THR A 478 19.11 -4.76 -30.48
N PHE A 479 19.76 -3.79 -31.12
CA PHE A 479 19.13 -2.54 -31.56
C PHE A 479 19.11 -2.49 -33.09
N ASN A 480 17.93 -2.27 -33.65
CA ASN A 480 17.72 -2.10 -35.09
C ASN A 480 17.45 -0.62 -35.37
N GLU A 481 18.49 0.22 -35.48
CA GLU A 481 18.58 1.43 -36.32
C GLU A 481 19.71 2.39 -35.92
N ILE A 482 20.03 3.30 -36.87
CA ILE A 482 21.22 4.16 -36.98
C ILE A 482 21.21 5.28 -35.92
N ILE A 483 22.32 5.43 -35.19
CA ILE A 483 22.56 6.54 -34.26
C ILE A 483 23.73 7.39 -34.81
N ASP A 484 23.52 8.70 -34.87
CA ASP A 484 24.55 9.67 -35.27
C ASP A 484 25.55 9.90 -34.12
N ALA A 485 26.83 9.64 -34.37
CA ALA A 485 27.88 9.46 -33.37
C ALA A 485 28.48 10.78 -32.82
N SER A 486 27.95 11.94 -33.18
CA SER A 486 28.62 13.22 -32.88
C SER A 486 28.35 13.83 -31.49
N ALA A 487 27.81 13.09 -30.52
CA ALA A 487 27.36 13.66 -29.23
C ALA A 487 28.08 13.14 -27.96
N PHE A 488 29.11 12.30 -28.07
CA PHE A 488 29.80 11.74 -26.91
C PHE A 488 31.28 12.10 -26.87
N PHE A 489 31.68 13.01 -25.97
CA PHE A 489 33.08 13.17 -25.59
C PHE A 489 33.27 13.37 -24.07
N PHE A 490 34.24 12.60 -23.55
CA PHE A 490 34.94 12.62 -22.25
C PHE A 490 34.26 12.14 -20.95
N GLN A 491 34.77 11.02 -20.40
CA GLN A 491 35.68 11.05 -19.24
C GLN A 491 36.62 9.83 -19.21
N ARG A 492 37.86 10.08 -18.77
CA ARG A 492 39.12 9.33 -18.98
C ARG A 492 39.18 7.92 -18.38
N GLY A 493 39.96 7.06 -19.04
CA GLY A 493 40.73 6.00 -18.38
C GLY A 493 40.62 4.60 -18.99
N VAL A 494 40.98 4.42 -20.26
CA VAL A 494 41.32 3.09 -20.81
C VAL A 494 42.53 3.25 -21.71
N GLU A 495 43.64 2.61 -21.33
CA GLU A 495 44.82 2.45 -22.18
C GLU A 495 44.47 1.57 -23.38
N SER A 496 44.96 1.98 -24.55
CA SER A 496 44.70 1.36 -25.85
C SER A 496 44.90 -0.16 -25.86
N MET A 497 43.90 -0.91 -26.34
CA MET A 497 44.08 -2.29 -26.80
C MET A 497 44.18 -2.29 -28.33
N ASN A 498 45.34 -2.71 -28.84
CA ASN A 498 45.53 -3.04 -30.26
C ASN A 498 44.74 -4.30 -30.59
N PHE A 499 43.87 -4.24 -31.60
CA PHE A 499 43.30 -5.42 -32.22
C PHE A 499 44.21 -5.88 -33.36
N ASP A 500 44.87 -7.02 -33.15
CA ASP A 500 45.65 -7.70 -34.19
C ASP A 500 44.69 -8.33 -35.21
N LYS A 501 44.88 -8.02 -36.49
CA LYS A 501 44.03 -8.51 -37.57
C LYS A 501 44.35 -9.96 -37.88
N GLY A 502 43.57 -10.84 -37.26
CA GLY A 502 43.27 -12.17 -37.77
C GLY A 502 43.84 -13.29 -36.93
N SER A 503 42.95 -14.12 -36.37
CA SER A 503 43.09 -15.59 -36.30
C SER A 503 41.95 -16.24 -35.51
N ARG A 504 41.25 -17.15 -36.20
CA ARG A 504 40.85 -18.50 -35.80
C ARG A 504 40.23 -18.74 -34.42
N TYR A 505 38.95 -19.11 -34.48
CA TYR A 505 38.22 -19.95 -33.51
C TYR A 505 39.09 -21.08 -32.92
N ILE A 506 39.17 -21.14 -31.59
CA ILE A 506 39.57 -22.34 -30.84
C ILE A 506 38.36 -22.78 -30.01
N ARG A 507 37.91 -24.03 -30.20
CA ARG A 507 36.87 -24.69 -29.38
C ARG A 507 37.42 -24.94 -27.96
N PRO A 508 36.60 -24.83 -26.90
CA PRO A 508 37.04 -25.23 -25.57
C PRO A 508 36.99 -26.75 -25.39
N ARG A 509 37.97 -27.27 -24.67
CA ARG A 509 37.84 -28.47 -23.83
C ARG A 509 37.36 -28.04 -22.45
#